data_AF-A0A9E6XZY1-F1
#
_entry.id   AF-A0A9E6XZY1-F1
#
_cell.length_a   1.000
_cell.length_b   1.000
_cell.length_c   1.000
_cell.angle_alpha   90.00
_cell.angle_beta   90.00
_cell.angle_gamma   90.00
#
_symmetry.space_group_name_H-M   'P 1'
#
loop_
_entity.id
_entity.type
_entity.pdbx_description
1 polymer ?
#
loop_
_entity_poly.entity_id
_entity_poly.type
_entity_poly.pdbx_seq_one_letter_code
_entity_poly.pdbx_strand_id
1 'polypeptide(L)' 'MAHQHAEGHKVWVQFADGVRPAIFVGGGENSTFFGGPPLAYVIFTDTRETAEVEMDRLTRRD' A
#
# COMPACT_ATOMS: atom_id res chain seq x y z
N MET A 1 -12.92 -11.20 -9.02
CA MET A 1 -12.34 -9.86 -8.78
C MET A 1 -11.10 -10.08 -7.93
N ALA A 2 -9.90 -10.07 -8.52
CA ALA A 2 -8.68 -10.45 -7.82
C ALA A 2 -8.22 -9.35 -6.85
N HIS A 3 -7.97 -9.71 -5.58
CA HIS A 3 -7.21 -8.88 -4.64
C HIS A 3 -5.84 -8.63 -5.26
N GLN A 4 -5.56 -7.39 -5.69
CA GLN A 4 -4.38 -7.09 -6.51
C GLN A 4 -3.06 -7.20 -5.73
N HIS A 5 -3.13 -7.28 -4.40
CA HIS A 5 -1.99 -7.56 -3.53
C HIS A 5 -2.40 -8.60 -2.47
N ALA A 6 -1.65 -9.69 -2.38
CA ALA A 6 -1.74 -10.59 -1.22
C ALA A 6 -0.78 -10.09 -0.13
N GLU A 7 -1.13 -10.29 1.13
CA GLU A 7 -0.27 -9.94 2.27
C GLU A 7 1.14 -10.50 2.09
N GLY A 8 2.15 -9.72 2.52
CA GLY A 8 3.56 -10.08 2.37
C GLY A 8 4.15 -9.80 0.98
N HIS A 9 3.37 -9.38 0.00
CA HIS A 9 3.91 -8.97 -1.30
C HIS A 9 4.74 -7.70 -1.18
N LYS A 10 5.87 -7.70 -1.88
CA LYS A 10 6.67 -6.50 -2.07
C LYS A 10 5.93 -5.54 -3.01
N VAL A 11 5.97 -4.26 -2.67
CA VAL A 11 5.39 -3.18 -3.49
C VAL A 11 6.33 -1.98 -3.56
N TRP A 12 6.16 -1.16 -4.59
CA TRP A 12 6.63 0.22 -4.62
C TRP A 12 5.48 1.14 -4.23
N VAL A 13 5.76 2.11 -3.36
CA VAL A 13 4.83 3.19 -3.01
C VAL A 13 5.25 4.45 -3.74
N GLN A 14 4.35 5.03 -4.52
CA GLN A 14 4.59 6.25 -5.26
C GLN A 14 4.33 7.49 -4.41
N PHE A 15 5.33 8.36 -4.36
CA PHE A 15 5.29 9.68 -3.73
C PHE A 15 5.63 10.77 -4.77
N ALA A 16 5.41 12.03 -4.41
CA ALA A 16 5.73 13.16 -5.29
C ALA A 16 7.25 13.31 -5.53
N ASP A 17 8.07 12.85 -4.59
CA ASP A 17 9.53 12.92 -4.59
C ASP A 17 10.21 11.64 -5.09
N GLY A 18 9.45 10.58 -5.36
CA GLY A 18 9.99 9.33 -5.89
C GLY A 18 9.17 8.10 -5.53
N VAL A 19 9.82 6.93 -5.58
CA VAL A 19 9.22 5.65 -5.18
C VAL A 19 9.96 5.08 -3.99
N ARG A 20 9.22 4.52 -3.04
CA ARG A 20 9.79 3.88 -1.85
C ARG A 20 9.44 2.39 -1.78
N PRO A 21 10.39 1.53 -1.37
CA PRO A 21 10.17 0.09 -1.30
C PRO A 21 9.41 -0.31 -0.03
N ALA A 22 8.33 -1.09 -0.16
CA ALA A 22 7.54 -1.55 0.98
C ALA A 22 7.06 -3.01 0.86
N ILE A 23 6.44 -3.51 1.94
CA ILE A 23 5.67 -4.75 2.01
C ILE A 23 4.20 -4.40 2.25
N PHE A 24 3.29 -4.98 1.46
CA PHE A 24 1.86 -4.86 1.66
C PHE A 24 1.40 -5.72 2.84
N VAL A 25 0.67 -5.13 3.76
CA VAL A 25 0.17 -5.78 4.98
C VAL A 25 -1.33 -6.07 4.90
N GLY A 26 -2.13 -5.20 4.28
CA GLY A 26 -3.58 -5.41 4.17
C GLY A 26 -4.31 -4.17 3.63
N GLY A 27 -5.60 -4.33 3.32
CA GLY A 27 -6.47 -3.24 2.86
C GLY A 27 -7.18 -2.52 4.00
N GLY A 28 -7.36 -1.20 3.88
CA GLY A 28 -8.19 -0.38 4.75
C GLY A 28 -9.65 -0.41 4.28
N GLU A 29 -10.38 -1.49 4.58
CA GLU A 29 -11.75 -1.71 4.06
C GLU A 29 -12.76 -0.66 4.54
N ASN A 30 -12.52 -0.02 5.69
CA ASN A 30 -13.42 0.99 6.25
C ASN A 30 -13.41 2.32 5.47
N SER A 31 -12.34 2.63 4.74
CA SER A 31 -12.20 3.94 4.10
C SER A 31 -13.26 4.17 3.04
N THR A 32 -13.64 3.13 2.31
CA THR A 32 -14.68 3.19 1.28
C THR A 32 -16.08 3.33 1.88
N PHE A 33 -16.32 2.83 3.11
CA PHE A 33 -17.60 3.02 3.80
C PHE A 33 -17.87 4.50 4.14
N PHE A 34 -16.83 5.25 4.49
CA PHE A 34 -16.93 6.69 4.75
C PHE A 34 -16.77 7.56 3.48
N GLY A 35 -16.75 6.95 2.30
CA GLY A 35 -16.63 7.65 1.01
C GLY A 35 -15.21 8.10 0.66
N GLY A 36 -14.19 7.62 1.38
CA GLY A 36 -12.77 7.85 1.06
C GLY A 36 -12.21 6.86 0.02
N PRO A 37 -11.00 7.11 -0.51
CA PRO A 37 -10.34 6.19 -1.42
C PRO A 37 -10.02 4.85 -0.71
N PRO A 38 -9.89 3.74 -1.45
CA PRO A 38 -9.37 2.50 -0.90
C PRO A 38 -7.95 2.72 -0.34
N LEU A 39 -7.74 2.34 0.91
CA LEU A 39 -6.43 2.47 1.58
C LEU A 39 -5.74 1.12 1.70
N ALA A 40 -4.44 1.17 1.97
CA ALA A 40 -3.57 0.03 2.19
C ALA A 40 -2.59 0.31 3.33
N TYR A 41 -2.34 -0.70 4.16
CA TYR A 41 -1.29 -0.67 5.17
C TYR A 41 0.00 -1.28 4.61
N VAL A 42 1.11 -0.58 4.80
CA VAL A 42 2.43 -1.01 4.31
C VAL A 42 3.51 -0.86 5.38
N ILE A 43 4.58 -1.65 5.23
CA ILE A 43 5.84 -1.47 5.99
C ILE A 43 6.94 -1.10 5.00
N PHE A 44 7.53 0.08 5.19
CA PHE A 44 8.68 0.53 4.40
C PHE A 44 9.91 -0.31 4.73
N THR A 45 10.54 -0.88 3.70
CA THR A 45 11.68 -1.80 3.90
C THR A 45 13.01 -1.10 4.11
N ASP A 46 13.09 0.20 3.80
CA ASP A 46 14.26 1.06 4.05
C ASP A 46 14.31 1.54 5.51
N THR A 47 13.17 1.92 6.09
CA THR A 47 13.09 2.51 7.44
C THR A 47 12.42 1.62 8.49
N ARG A 48 11.72 0.56 8.08
CA ARG A 48 10.83 -0.27 8.92
C ARG A 48 9.63 0.49 9.50
N GLU A 49 9.31 1.66 8.94
CA GLU A 49 8.14 2.44 9.33
C GLU A 49 6.86 1.86 8.74
N THR A 50 5.76 1.95 9.47
CA THR A 50 4.43 1.62 8.99
C THR A 50 3.74 2.85 8.42
N ALA A 51 2.98 2.70 7.35
CA ALA A 51 2.15 3.77 6.81
C ALA A 51 0.82 3.24 6.27
N GLU A 52 -0.17 4.13 6.28
CA GLU A 52 -1.41 3.99 5.52
C GLU A 52 -1.29 4.85 4.25
N VAL A 53 -1.55 4.24 3.10
CA VAL A 53 -1.43 4.88 1.78
C VAL A 53 -2.62 4.55 0.91
N GLU A 54 -2.91 5.39 -0.07
CA GLU A 54 -3.94 5.08 -1.07
C GLU A 54 -3.48 3.90 -1.94
N MET A 55 -4.40 2.97 -2.21
CA MET A 55 -4.07 1.73 -2.92
C MET A 55 -3.67 1.97 -4.38
N ASP A 56 -4.07 3.10 -4.96
CA ASP A 56 -3.69 3.52 -6.32
C ASP A 56 -2.21 3.94 -6.43
N ARG A 57 -1.55 4.23 -5.30
CA ARG A 57 -0.12 4.55 -5.24
C ARG A 57 0.77 3.30 -5.17
N LEU A 58 0.18 2.11 -5.11
CA LEU A 58 0.91 0.86 -5.01
C LEU A 58 1.12 0.22 -6.38
N THR A 59 2.37 -0.18 -6.64
CA THR A 59 2.70 -1.06 -7.78
C THR A 59 3.44 -2.29 -7.28
N ARG A 60 3.25 -3.44 -7.95
CA ARG A 60 3.92 -4.69 -7.56
C ARG A 60 5.43 -4.54 -7.69
N ARG A 61 6.15 -5.00 -6.67
CA ARG A 61 7.60 -5.18 -6.68
C ARG A 61 7.88 -6.69 -6.63
N ASP A 62 8.79 -7.10 -7.48
CA ASP A 62 9.27 -8.44 -7.77
C ASP A 62 9.64 -9.31 -6.55
#